data_AF-A0A9D6PNJ4-F1
#
_entry.id   AF-A0A9D6PNJ4-F1
#
_cell.length_a   1.000
_cell.length_b   1.000
_cell.length_c   1.000
_cell.angle_alpha   90.00
_cell.angle_beta   90.00
_cell.angle_gamma   90.00
#
_symmetry.space_group_name_H-M   'P 1'
#
loop_
_entity.id
_entity.type
_entity.pdbx_description
1 polymer ?
#
loop_
_entity_poly.entity_id
_entity_poly.type
_entity_poly.pdbx_seq_one_letter_code
_entity_poly.pdbx_strand_id
1 'polypeptide(L)'
;AKESSFGTLLGTRGAEGPAGHFQLKAETVRKYGLTVSKENDQRFDIDYASSAATRYLKDLDNRFSNTTTSTTLAVENSRERYKFVLGAYNGGPTRVADTQRRAEKTGTDPRLWTNVEKLLESENTKKSIADQMRQYVEKVPLYEAEFARKSPANKRIKLKKPRKERYSCADGHWVTIDDRPVFICD
;
A
#
# COMPACT_ATOMS: atom_id res chain seq x y z
N ALA A 1 -9.42 7.89 -3.79
CA ALA A 1 -8.66 6.70 -3.39
C ALA A 1 -9.63 5.57 -3.06
N LYS A 2 -9.53 4.43 -3.77
CA LYS A 2 -10.53 3.35 -3.82
C LYS A 2 -10.09 2.08 -3.07
N GLU A 3 -9.07 2.19 -2.23
CA GLU A 3 -8.61 1.10 -1.36
C GLU A 3 -9.51 0.81 -0.16
N SER A 4 -10.59 1.56 0.01
CA SER A 4 -11.59 1.28 1.03
C SER A 4 -12.48 0.06 0.71
N SER A 5 -12.31 -0.56 -0.47
CA SER A 5 -13.06 -1.77 -0.84
C SER A 5 -12.45 -3.03 -0.22
N PHE A 6 -11.20 -3.00 0.26
CA PHE A 6 -10.50 -4.18 0.80
C PHE A 6 -10.62 -5.42 -0.11
N GLY A 7 -10.48 -5.21 -1.43
CA GLY A 7 -10.57 -6.28 -2.44
C GLY A 7 -11.98 -6.59 -2.94
N THR A 8 -13.04 -5.95 -2.41
CA THR A 8 -14.41 -6.15 -2.92
C THR A 8 -14.67 -5.46 -4.27
N LEU A 9 -13.94 -4.39 -4.57
CA LEU A 9 -13.99 -3.70 -5.85
C LEU A 9 -12.59 -3.64 -6.43
N LEU A 10 -12.30 -4.54 -7.37
CA LEU A 10 -10.97 -4.68 -7.99
C LEU A 10 -10.70 -3.61 -9.06
N GLY A 11 -11.70 -2.85 -9.51
CA GLY A 11 -11.52 -1.85 -10.58
C GLY A 11 -11.43 -2.50 -11.96
N THR A 12 -10.83 -1.79 -12.92
CA THR A 12 -10.83 -2.18 -14.34
C THR A 12 -9.39 -2.46 -14.80
N ARG A 13 -9.18 -3.59 -15.48
CA ARG A 13 -7.88 -3.96 -16.07
C ARG A 13 -7.41 -2.88 -17.06
N GLY A 14 -6.11 -2.59 -17.04
CA GLY A 14 -5.47 -1.60 -17.90
C GLY A 14 -5.77 -0.14 -17.57
N ALA A 15 -6.62 0.15 -16.56
CA ALA A 15 -6.90 1.52 -16.16
C ALA A 15 -5.72 2.14 -15.42
N GLU A 16 -5.43 3.42 -15.66
CA GLU A 16 -4.34 4.14 -14.98
C GLU A 16 -4.60 4.35 -13.47
N GLY A 17 -5.87 4.35 -13.08
CA GLY A 17 -6.31 4.47 -11.69
C GLY A 17 -6.04 3.22 -10.83
N PRO A 18 -6.42 3.27 -9.54
CA PRO A 18 -6.38 2.11 -8.64
C PRO A 18 -7.11 0.89 -9.21
N ALA A 19 -6.42 -0.26 -9.26
CA ALA A 19 -7.03 -1.54 -9.64
C ALA A 19 -6.29 -2.74 -9.02
N GLY A 20 -6.90 -3.93 -9.08
CA GLY A 20 -6.38 -5.17 -8.53
C GLY A 20 -6.61 -5.35 -7.03
N HIS A 21 -6.08 -6.43 -6.46
CA HIS A 21 -6.28 -6.81 -5.05
C HIS A 21 -5.78 -5.76 -4.07
N PHE A 22 -4.66 -5.12 -4.43
CA PHE A 22 -4.01 -4.07 -3.65
C PHE A 22 -4.26 -2.68 -4.24
N GLN A 23 -5.18 -2.53 -5.20
CA GLN A 23 -5.66 -1.23 -5.70
C GLN A 23 -4.54 -0.21 -6.04
N LEU A 24 -3.40 -0.70 -6.51
CA LEU A 24 -2.26 0.14 -6.85
C LEU A 24 -2.53 0.86 -8.19
N LYS A 25 -2.04 2.09 -8.32
CA LYS A 25 -2.07 2.82 -9.60
C LYS A 25 -1.12 2.16 -10.60
N ALA A 26 -1.45 2.25 -11.89
CA ALA A 26 -0.62 1.69 -12.94
C ALA A 26 0.82 2.27 -12.91
N GLU A 27 0.95 3.59 -12.76
CA GLU A 27 2.24 4.26 -12.61
C GLU A 27 3.07 3.74 -11.43
N THR A 28 2.42 3.40 -10.30
CA THR A 28 3.11 2.87 -9.12
C THR A 28 3.66 1.48 -9.41
N VAL A 29 2.86 0.57 -9.94
CA VAL A 29 3.28 -0.83 -10.12
C VAL A 29 4.28 -1.02 -11.26
N ARG A 30 4.25 -0.16 -12.28
CA ARG A 30 5.26 -0.15 -13.34
C ARG A 30 6.67 0.10 -12.78
N LYS A 31 6.80 0.91 -11.72
CA LYS A 31 8.08 1.13 -11.00
C LYS A 31 8.58 -0.14 -10.30
N TYR A 32 7.70 -1.11 -10.06
CA TYR A 32 8.00 -2.41 -9.48
C TYR A 32 8.02 -3.55 -10.50
N GLY A 33 8.08 -3.22 -11.80
CA GLY A 33 8.23 -4.18 -12.89
C GLY A 33 6.94 -4.85 -13.36
N LEU A 34 5.76 -4.42 -12.89
CA LEU A 34 4.50 -5.02 -13.32
C LEU A 34 4.05 -4.49 -14.68
N THR A 35 3.58 -5.40 -15.52
CA THR A 35 2.85 -5.10 -16.75
C THR A 35 1.42 -4.67 -16.43
N VAL A 36 0.99 -3.57 -17.07
CA VAL A 36 -0.38 -3.06 -16.99
C VAL A 36 -0.87 -2.72 -18.39
N SER A 37 -1.66 -3.62 -18.96
CA SER A 37 -2.46 -3.42 -20.18
C SER A 37 -3.89 -3.94 -19.95
N LYS A 38 -4.76 -3.85 -20.97
CA LYS A 38 -6.12 -4.42 -20.87
C LYS A 38 -6.08 -5.95 -20.89
N GLU A 39 -5.13 -6.51 -21.62
CA GLU A 39 -4.94 -7.94 -21.88
C GLU A 39 -4.12 -8.61 -20.77
N ASN A 40 -3.12 -7.91 -20.23
CA ASN A 40 -2.27 -8.39 -19.14
C ASN A 40 -2.08 -7.30 -18.08
N ASP A 41 -2.87 -7.39 -17.00
CA ASP A 41 -2.77 -6.50 -15.84
C ASP A 41 -2.37 -7.29 -14.60
N GLN A 42 -1.08 -7.28 -14.28
CA GLN A 42 -0.51 -8.04 -13.17
C GLN A 42 -0.91 -7.50 -11.79
N ARG A 43 -1.68 -6.42 -11.69
CA ARG A 43 -2.28 -5.98 -10.41
C ARG A 43 -3.38 -6.93 -9.93
N PHE A 44 -3.95 -7.70 -10.85
CA PHE A 44 -4.96 -8.73 -10.57
C PHE A 44 -4.34 -10.09 -10.29
N ASP A 45 -3.02 -10.22 -10.43
CA ASP A 45 -2.29 -11.39 -9.97
C ASP A 45 -1.88 -11.20 -8.51
N ILE A 46 -2.29 -12.11 -7.62
CA ILE A 46 -2.12 -11.94 -6.18
C ILE A 46 -0.64 -11.90 -5.76
N ASP A 47 0.24 -12.65 -6.44
CA ASP A 47 1.64 -12.76 -6.07
C ASP A 47 2.42 -11.55 -6.56
N TYR A 48 2.25 -11.18 -7.84
CA TYR A 48 2.87 -9.96 -8.36
C TYR A 48 2.39 -8.72 -7.61
N ALA A 49 1.07 -8.61 -7.37
CA ALA A 49 0.50 -7.45 -6.72
C ALA A 49 0.89 -7.36 -5.23
N SER A 50 0.90 -8.48 -4.49
CA SER A 50 1.32 -8.48 -3.08
C SER A 50 2.80 -8.16 -2.92
N SER A 51 3.64 -8.67 -3.82
CA SER A 51 5.07 -8.39 -3.89
C SER A 51 5.32 -6.89 -4.16
N ALA A 52 4.62 -6.31 -5.14
CA ALA A 52 4.70 -4.88 -5.44
C ALA A 52 4.19 -4.00 -4.28
N ALA A 53 3.05 -4.35 -3.68
CA ALA A 53 2.48 -3.62 -2.54
C ALA A 53 3.44 -3.60 -1.34
N THR A 54 4.06 -4.74 -1.02
CA THR A 54 5.03 -4.86 0.08
C THR A 54 6.27 -4.01 -0.17
N ARG A 55 6.81 -4.03 -1.39
CA ARG A 55 7.94 -3.16 -1.78
C ARG A 55 7.56 -1.68 -1.69
N TYR A 56 6.36 -1.32 -2.15
CA TYR A 56 5.87 0.05 -2.07
C TYR A 56 5.71 0.54 -0.62
N LEU A 57 5.14 -0.29 0.26
CA LEU A 57 5.07 0.01 1.69
C LEU A 57 6.45 0.20 2.31
N LYS A 58 7.43 -0.62 1.91
CA LYS A 58 8.82 -0.49 2.39
C LYS A 58 9.47 0.81 1.90
N ASP A 59 9.24 1.20 0.66
CA ASP A 59 9.74 2.46 0.11
C ASP A 59 9.10 3.66 0.81
N LEU A 60 7.81 3.59 1.12
CA LEU A 60 7.13 4.60 1.92
C LEU A 60 7.71 4.70 3.33
N ASP A 61 7.90 3.57 4.03
CA ASP A 61 8.55 3.55 5.34
C ASP A 61 9.95 4.18 5.30
N ASN A 62 10.75 3.84 4.29
CA ASN A 62 12.08 4.43 4.10
C ASN A 62 12.02 5.95 3.84
N ARG A 63 11.04 6.43 3.07
CA ARG A 63 10.84 7.88 2.81
C ARG A 63 10.50 8.67 4.06
N PHE A 64 9.90 8.03 5.08
CA PHE A 64 9.52 8.69 6.32
C PHE A 64 10.42 8.34 7.51
N SER A 65 11.36 7.40 7.40
CA SER A 65 12.12 6.90 8.56
C SER A 65 13.28 7.81 8.97
N ASN A 66 14.32 7.95 8.15
CA ASN A 66 15.62 8.43 8.65
C ASN A 66 16.27 9.51 7.76
N THR A 67 15.59 10.01 6.73
CA THR A 67 16.13 11.08 5.90
C THR A 67 15.00 11.99 5.49
N THR A 68 15.05 13.25 5.95
CA THR A 68 14.27 14.31 5.32
C THR A 68 14.69 14.36 3.87
N THR A 69 13.84 13.87 2.98
CA THR A 69 14.06 14.03 1.55
C THR A 69 13.67 15.44 1.16
N SER A 70 13.97 15.86 -0.06
CA SER A 70 13.41 17.10 -0.61
C SER A 70 11.87 17.11 -0.57
N THR A 71 11.24 15.95 -0.39
CA THR A 71 9.79 15.79 -0.40
C THR A 71 9.16 15.59 0.98
N THR A 72 9.73 14.79 1.88
CA THR A 72 9.08 14.32 3.12
C THR A 72 9.84 14.72 4.37
N LEU A 73 9.13 15.02 5.47
CA LEU A 73 9.75 15.20 6.79
C LEU A 73 9.87 13.85 7.50
N ALA A 74 11.04 13.59 8.08
CA ALA A 74 11.31 12.35 8.82
C ALA A 74 10.43 12.24 10.09
N VAL A 75 9.90 11.04 10.32
CA VAL A 75 9.07 10.63 11.46
C VAL A 75 9.76 9.47 12.16
N GLU A 76 10.59 9.79 13.16
CA GLU A 76 11.44 8.80 13.83
C GLU A 76 10.64 7.75 14.60
N ASN A 77 9.57 8.19 15.27
CA ASN A 77 8.67 7.30 16.00
C ASN A 77 7.99 6.32 15.01
N SER A 78 8.29 5.04 15.13
CA SER A 78 7.80 4.01 14.21
C SER A 78 6.28 3.84 14.21
N ARG A 79 5.61 4.11 15.35
CA ARG A 79 4.14 4.03 15.44
C ARG A 79 3.47 5.21 14.74
N GLU A 80 4.03 6.41 14.87
CA GLU A 80 3.54 7.55 14.09
C GLU A 80 3.84 7.35 12.61
N ARG A 81 5.08 6.98 12.26
CA ARG A 81 5.49 6.73 10.87
C ARG A 81 4.59 5.73 10.16
N TYR A 82 4.17 4.67 10.84
CA TYR A 82 3.23 3.70 10.28
C TYR A 82 1.95 4.37 9.76
N LYS A 83 1.40 5.35 10.48
CA LYS A 83 0.22 6.11 10.05
C LYS A 83 0.50 6.95 8.79
N PHE A 84 1.67 7.57 8.71
CA PHE A 84 2.11 8.31 7.50
C PHE A 84 2.27 7.38 6.29
N VAL A 85 2.81 6.17 6.50
CA VAL A 85 2.92 5.15 5.46
C VAL A 85 1.54 4.75 4.94
N LEU A 86 0.60 4.43 5.82
CA LEU A 86 -0.78 4.09 5.43
C LEU A 86 -1.48 5.24 4.70
N GLY A 87 -1.34 6.47 5.20
CA GLY A 87 -1.89 7.67 4.55
C GLY A 87 -1.30 7.89 3.15
N ALA A 88 0.01 7.73 3.00
CA ALA A 88 0.72 7.89 1.73
C ALA A 88 0.40 6.76 0.74
N TYR A 89 0.21 5.55 1.24
CA TYR A 89 -0.20 4.40 0.44
C TYR A 89 -1.59 4.65 -0.18
N ASN A 90 -2.54 5.14 0.62
CA ASN A 90 -3.90 5.46 0.16
C ASN A 90 -3.98 6.73 -0.72
N GLY A 91 -3.36 7.82 -0.28
CA GLY A 91 -3.55 9.16 -0.85
C GLY A 91 -2.40 9.71 -1.69
N GLY A 92 -1.27 8.99 -1.71
CA GLY A 92 -0.02 9.38 -2.35
C GLY A 92 0.96 10.11 -1.42
N PRO A 93 2.27 9.82 -1.50
CA PRO A 93 3.29 10.40 -0.61
C PRO A 93 3.44 11.91 -0.77
N THR A 94 3.34 12.45 -1.99
CA THR A 94 3.45 13.90 -2.25
C THR A 94 2.41 14.70 -1.45
N ARG A 95 1.18 14.18 -1.37
CA ARG A 95 0.09 14.85 -0.65
C ARG A 95 0.33 14.89 0.86
N VAL A 96 0.84 13.78 1.41
CA VAL A 96 1.23 13.70 2.82
C VAL A 96 2.37 14.67 3.11
N ALA A 97 3.41 14.66 2.28
CA ALA A 97 4.54 15.59 2.31
C ALA A 97 4.11 17.07 2.30
N ASP A 98 3.27 17.47 1.35
CA ASP A 98 2.75 18.84 1.28
C ASP A 98 1.96 19.22 2.53
N THR A 99 1.24 18.26 3.09
CA THR A 99 0.48 18.46 4.33
C THR A 99 1.39 18.58 5.55
N GLN A 100 2.48 17.81 5.63
CA GLN A 100 3.52 17.99 6.65
C GLN A 100 4.10 19.41 6.61
N ARG A 101 4.44 19.93 5.42
CA ARG A 101 4.97 21.30 5.28
C ARG A 101 3.95 22.36 5.71
N ARG A 102 2.66 22.13 5.48
CA ARG A 102 1.60 23.03 5.99
C ARG A 102 1.47 22.98 7.50
N ALA A 103 1.57 21.79 8.10
CA ALA A 103 1.59 21.65 9.56
C ALA A 103 2.76 22.47 10.17
N GLU A 104 3.96 22.35 9.60
CA GLU A 104 5.13 23.12 10.01
C GLU A 104 4.90 24.65 9.90
N LYS A 105 4.36 25.12 8.76
CA LYS A 105 4.02 26.55 8.55
C LYS A 105 2.98 27.08 9.53
N THR A 106 2.11 26.22 10.05
CA THR A 106 1.07 26.59 11.04
C THR A 106 1.55 26.43 12.49
N GLY A 107 2.81 26.06 12.70
CA GLY A 107 3.39 25.86 14.04
C GLY A 107 2.93 24.58 14.73
N THR A 108 2.30 23.65 14.01
CA THR A 108 1.91 22.33 14.54
C THR A 108 2.97 21.30 14.21
N ASP A 109 3.20 20.32 15.10
CA ASP A 109 4.20 19.29 14.86
C ASP A 109 3.82 18.43 13.63
N PRO A 110 4.59 18.47 12.52
CA PRO A 110 4.28 17.76 11.30
C PRO A 110 4.62 16.25 11.37
N ARG A 111 5.15 15.78 12.50
CA ARG A 111 5.51 14.38 12.75
C ARG A 111 4.42 13.62 13.49
N LEU A 112 3.36 14.30 13.92
CA LEU A 112 2.16 13.70 14.50
C LEU A 112 1.08 13.57 13.44
N TRP A 113 0.62 12.35 13.19
CA TRP A 113 -0.41 12.10 12.19
C TRP A 113 -1.71 12.87 12.49
N THR A 114 -2.07 13.00 13.77
CA THR A 114 -3.27 13.72 14.22
C THR A 114 -3.26 15.22 13.90
N ASN A 115 -2.09 15.82 13.72
CA ASN A 115 -1.96 17.20 13.25
C ASN A 115 -2.08 17.25 11.73
N VAL A 116 -1.37 16.35 11.04
CA VAL A 116 -1.33 16.29 9.57
C VAL A 116 -2.70 15.94 8.99
N GLU A 117 -3.44 15.02 9.59
CA GLU A 117 -4.74 14.56 9.07
C GLU A 117 -5.80 15.67 9.08
N LYS A 118 -5.73 16.62 10.01
CA LYS A 118 -6.62 17.78 10.08
C LYS A 118 -6.41 18.73 8.90
N LEU A 119 -5.20 18.75 8.33
CA LEU A 119 -4.79 19.64 7.26
C LEU A 119 -4.79 18.98 5.88
N LEU A 120 -5.25 17.72 5.76
CA LEU A 120 -5.26 17.00 4.49
C LEU A 120 -6.13 17.70 3.43
N GLU A 121 -7.30 18.20 3.83
CA GLU A 121 -8.24 18.92 2.97
C GLU A 121 -7.65 20.28 2.56
N SER A 122 -7.69 20.58 1.27
CA SER A 122 -7.17 21.83 0.71
C SER A 122 -7.59 22.02 -0.74
N GLU A 123 -7.21 23.13 -1.36
CA GLU A 123 -7.45 23.40 -2.79
C GLU A 123 -7.02 22.24 -3.70
N ASN A 124 -5.89 21.59 -3.39
CA ASN A 124 -5.36 20.47 -4.17
C ASN A 124 -5.81 19.09 -3.68
N THR A 125 -6.56 19.03 -2.58
CA THR A 125 -7.05 17.79 -1.96
C THR A 125 -8.52 17.93 -1.58
N LYS A 126 -9.40 17.38 -2.40
CA LYS A 126 -10.83 17.32 -2.09
C LYS A 126 -11.08 16.61 -0.76
N LYS A 127 -12.09 17.08 -0.01
CA LYS A 127 -12.57 16.48 1.24
C LYS A 127 -12.72 14.96 1.17
N SER A 128 -13.36 14.46 0.11
CA SER A 128 -13.58 13.02 -0.07
C SER A 128 -12.30 12.19 -0.14
N ILE A 129 -11.21 12.75 -0.66
CA ILE A 129 -9.90 12.10 -0.67
C ILE A 129 -9.28 12.13 0.73
N ALA A 130 -9.36 13.28 1.41
CA ALA A 130 -8.87 13.40 2.78
C ALA A 130 -9.58 12.43 3.74
N ASP A 131 -10.90 12.30 3.62
CA ASP A 131 -11.70 11.38 4.42
C ASP A 131 -11.34 9.91 4.15
N GLN A 132 -11.09 9.54 2.88
CA GLN A 132 -10.62 8.21 2.53
C GLN A 132 -9.25 7.89 3.15
N MET A 133 -8.33 8.85 3.16
CA MET A 133 -7.02 8.67 3.79
C MET A 133 -7.16 8.48 5.31
N ARG A 134 -7.96 9.32 5.98
CA ARG A 134 -8.24 9.20 7.43
C ARG A 134 -8.84 7.83 7.77
N GLN A 135 -9.90 7.44 7.06
CA GLN A 135 -10.54 6.15 7.27
C GLN A 135 -9.60 4.97 7.01
N TYR A 136 -8.70 5.08 6.04
CA TYR A 136 -7.74 4.02 5.76
C TYR A 136 -6.74 3.84 6.91
N VAL A 137 -6.17 4.95 7.41
CA VAL A 137 -5.26 4.95 8.56
C VAL A 137 -5.95 4.44 9.84
N GLU A 138 -7.23 4.74 10.01
CA GLU A 138 -8.03 4.25 11.14
C GLU A 138 -8.35 2.75 11.05
N LYS A 139 -8.76 2.27 9.86
CA LYS A 139 -9.31 0.91 9.70
C LYS A 139 -8.25 -0.18 9.56
N VAL A 140 -7.13 0.08 8.86
CA VAL A 140 -6.11 -0.96 8.63
C VAL A 140 -5.60 -1.58 9.93
N PRO A 141 -5.23 -0.81 10.98
CA PRO A 141 -4.81 -1.40 12.26
C PRO A 141 -5.87 -2.30 12.90
N LEU A 142 -7.16 -1.99 12.72
CA LEU A 142 -8.27 -2.81 13.23
C LEU A 142 -8.34 -4.15 12.49
N TYR A 143 -8.18 -4.15 11.16
CA TYR A 143 -8.13 -5.38 10.38
C TYR A 143 -6.88 -6.20 10.66
N GLU A 144 -5.73 -5.57 10.90
CA GLU A 144 -4.52 -6.28 11.32
C GLU A 144 -4.71 -6.96 12.68
N ALA A 145 -5.33 -6.26 13.64
CA ALA A 145 -5.65 -6.82 14.95
C ALA A 145 -6.67 -7.97 14.84
N GLU A 146 -7.70 -7.81 14.02
CA GLU A 146 -8.69 -8.85 13.76
C GLU A 146 -8.05 -10.08 13.09
N PHE A 147 -7.26 -9.87 12.04
CA PHE A 147 -6.51 -10.92 11.36
C PHE A 147 -5.57 -11.63 12.33
N ALA A 148 -4.84 -10.89 13.16
CA ALA A 148 -3.99 -11.48 14.17
C ALA A 148 -4.79 -12.35 15.16
N ARG A 149 -6.02 -11.98 15.52
CA ARG A 149 -6.85 -12.76 16.43
C ARG A 149 -7.47 -13.99 15.78
N LYS A 150 -7.97 -13.85 14.54
CA LYS A 150 -8.77 -14.87 13.86
C LYS A 150 -7.94 -15.83 12.99
N SER A 151 -6.77 -15.41 12.53
CA SER A 151 -6.00 -16.20 11.57
C SER A 151 -5.51 -17.49 12.23
N PRO A 152 -5.86 -18.67 11.68
CA PRO A 152 -5.32 -19.95 12.14
C PRO A 152 -3.85 -20.13 11.72
N ALA A 153 -3.30 -19.19 10.93
CA ALA A 153 -1.94 -19.27 10.43
C ALA A 153 -0.94 -19.29 11.59
N ASN A 154 -0.03 -20.25 11.55
CA ASN A 154 1.06 -20.31 12.50
C ASN A 154 2.03 -19.13 12.24
N LYS A 155 1.88 -18.07 13.04
CA LYS A 155 2.68 -16.83 12.92
C LYS A 155 4.18 -17.05 13.11
N ARG A 156 4.59 -18.18 13.73
CA ARG A 156 6.00 -18.56 13.92
C ARG A 156 6.60 -19.23 12.68
N ILE A 157 5.82 -19.57 11.64
CA ILE A 157 6.35 -20.10 10.38
C ILE A 157 7.31 -19.11 9.73
N LYS A 158 7.06 -17.79 9.82
CA LYS A 158 7.96 -16.76 9.27
C LYS A 158 9.35 -16.75 9.92
N LEU A 159 9.49 -17.35 11.11
CA LEU A 159 10.79 -17.51 11.80
C LEU A 159 11.56 -18.75 11.34
N LYS A 160 10.90 -19.67 10.62
CA LYS A 160 11.54 -20.86 10.07
C LYS A 160 12.09 -20.54 8.68
N LYS A 161 13.24 -21.11 8.33
CA LYS A 161 13.74 -21.07 6.95
C LYS A 161 12.67 -21.65 6.02
N PRO A 162 12.41 -21.03 4.86
CA PRO A 162 11.46 -21.58 3.90
C PRO A 162 11.86 -23.01 3.55
N ARG A 163 10.91 -23.94 3.65
CA ARG A 163 11.10 -25.28 3.09
C ARG A 163 11.16 -25.11 1.57
N LYS A 164 12.20 -25.64 0.93
CA LYS A 164 12.19 -25.88 -0.51
C LYS A 164 11.15 -26.96 -0.77
N GLU A 165 9.89 -26.58 -0.97
CA GLU A 165 8.90 -27.52 -1.50
C GLU A 165 9.35 -27.94 -2.90
N ARG A 166 9.30 -29.25 -3.16
CA ARG A 166 9.42 -29.78 -4.51
C ARG A 166 8.08 -29.52 -5.20
N TYR A 167 7.90 -28.30 -5.71
CA TYR A 167 6.98 -28.11 -6.83
C TYR A 167 7.44 -29.07 -7.95
N SER A 168 6.50 -29.71 -8.66
CA SER A 168 6.84 -30.66 -9.72
C SER A 168 7.63 -30.02 -10.86
N CYS A 169 7.60 -28.69 -10.94
CA CYS A 169 8.47 -27.85 -11.75
C CYS A 169 9.26 -26.92 -10.83
N ALA A 170 10.57 -26.80 -11.07
CA ALA A 170 11.47 -25.95 -10.28
C ALA A 170 11.28 -24.46 -10.62
N ASP A 171 10.74 -24.18 -11.81
CA ASP A 171 10.47 -22.86 -12.36
C ASP A 171 9.02 -22.81 -12.87
N GLY A 172 8.35 -21.71 -12.60
CA GLY A 172 6.94 -21.48 -12.92
C GLY A 172 6.45 -20.20 -12.26
N HIS A 173 5.29 -19.73 -12.68
CA HIS A 173 4.68 -18.52 -12.16
C HIS A 173 3.19 -18.71 -11.89
N TRP A 174 2.69 -18.04 -10.86
CA TRP A 174 1.25 -17.94 -10.67
C TRP A 174 0.68 -16.95 -11.69
N VAL A 175 -0.45 -17.32 -12.28
CA VAL A 175 -1.27 -16.47 -13.12
C VAL A 175 -2.70 -16.48 -12.61
N THR A 176 -3.47 -15.48 -13.01
CA THR A 176 -4.92 -15.47 -12.79
C THR A 176 -5.65 -15.74 -14.10
N ILE A 177 -6.30 -16.90 -14.21
CA ILE A 177 -7.15 -17.29 -15.34
C ILE A 177 -8.60 -17.31 -14.84
N ASP A 178 -9.50 -16.58 -15.50
CA ASP A 178 -10.92 -16.47 -15.12
C ASP A 178 -11.13 -16.16 -13.63
N ASP A 179 -10.36 -15.20 -13.10
CA ASP A 179 -10.37 -14.77 -11.69
C ASP A 179 -10.02 -15.88 -10.68
N ARG A 180 -9.33 -16.93 -11.13
CA ARG A 180 -8.79 -18.00 -10.27
C ARG A 180 -7.26 -18.02 -10.35
N PRO A 181 -6.55 -18.10 -9.21
CA PRO A 181 -5.10 -18.29 -9.21
C PRO A 181 -4.76 -19.71 -9.70
N VAL A 182 -3.93 -19.79 -10.72
CA VAL A 182 -3.44 -21.03 -11.35
C VAL A 182 -1.91 -20.95 -11.40
N PHE A 183 -1.21 -21.97 -10.91
CA PHE A 183 0.24 -22.07 -11.08
C PHE A 183 0.55 -22.69 -12.44
N ILE A 184 1.29 -21.98 -13.29
CA ILE A 184 1.77 -22.48 -14.58
C ILE A 184 3.26 -22.77 -14.44
N CYS A 185 3.67 -23.98 -14.84
CA CYS A 185 5.08 -24.31 -15.00
C CYS A 185 5.63 -23.66 -16.28
N ASP A 186 6.82 -23.06 -16.18
CA ASP A 186 7.53 -22.51 -17.34
C ASP A 186 8.16 -23.62 -18.22
#